data_AF-A0A847VEA3-F1
#
_entry.id   AF-A0A847VEA3-F1
#
_cell.length_a   1.000
_cell.length_b   1.000
_cell.length_c   1.000
_cell.angle_alpha   90.00
_cell.angle_beta   90.00
_cell.angle_gamma   90.00
#
_symmetry.space_group_name_H-M   'P 1'
#
loop_
_entity.id
_entity.type
_entity.pdbx_description
1 polymer ?
#
loop_
_entity_poly.entity_id
_entity_poly.type
_entity_poly.pdbx_seq_one_letter_code
_entity_poly.pdbx_strand_id
1 'polypeptide(L)'
;MLEKKGIPVPDMICTLKVARNALVTDDDRDLESYSLQYLRYYLGLYQSEDKKQRKAHDALDDVYFLRDLYKYLEKNFTLSTENMLLISKQPQIMRVMTFGQYEGKTFEEIEREDRGYLEWIVAKMVDKPDLQWNAQLALDKGSRGRTQSLF
;
A
#
# COMPACT_ATOMS: atom_id res chain seq x y z
N MET A 1 4.71 19.50 2.55
CA MET A 1 5.09 20.51 1.53
C MET A 1 4.15 21.71 1.54
N LEU A 2 2.82 21.49 1.62
CA LEU A 2 1.81 22.56 1.74
C LEU A 2 1.75 23.17 3.15
N GLU A 3 1.89 22.36 4.19
CA GLU A 3 1.98 22.86 5.58
C GLU A 3 3.15 23.82 5.78
N LYS A 4 4.29 23.56 5.14
CA LYS A 4 5.45 24.48 5.15
C LYS A 4 5.15 25.84 4.50
N LYS A 5 4.09 25.93 3.69
CA LYS A 5 3.57 27.17 3.11
C LYS A 5 2.38 27.76 3.90
N GLY A 6 2.09 27.22 5.10
CA GLY A 6 0.98 27.68 5.94
C GLY A 6 -0.40 27.23 5.47
N ILE A 7 -0.47 26.24 4.57
CA ILE A 7 -1.74 25.68 4.08
C ILE A 7 -1.97 24.33 4.77
N PRO A 8 -2.78 24.28 5.84
CA PRO A 8 -3.10 23.02 6.49
C PRO A 8 -4.03 22.19 5.58
N VAL A 9 -3.73 20.91 5.45
CA VAL A 9 -4.60 19.93 4.77
C VAL A 9 -4.91 18.84 5.79
N PRO A 10 -5.95 19.03 6.62
CA PRO A 10 -6.20 18.17 7.77
C PRO A 10 -6.53 16.73 7.37
N ASP A 11 -7.20 16.56 6.22
CA ASP A 11 -7.58 15.27 5.68
C ASP A 11 -6.78 14.99 4.41
N MET A 12 -5.76 14.13 4.55
CA MET A 12 -4.89 13.73 3.45
C MET A 12 -5.07 12.25 3.16
N ILE A 13 -5.39 11.94 1.90
CA ILE A 13 -5.38 10.56 1.40
C ILE A 13 -3.95 10.20 0.97
N CYS A 14 -3.42 9.13 1.54
CA CYS A 14 -2.17 8.52 1.12
C CYS A 14 -2.46 7.54 -0.02
N THR A 15 -2.32 8.00 -1.27
CA THR A 15 -2.59 7.21 -2.48
C THR A 15 -1.85 5.87 -2.49
N LEU A 16 -0.61 5.84 -1.98
CA LEU A 16 0.17 4.59 -1.88
C LEU A 16 -0.50 3.55 -0.98
N LYS A 17 -0.95 3.94 0.21
CA LYS A 17 -1.61 3.02 1.16
C LYS A 17 -2.94 2.54 0.62
N VAL A 18 -3.71 3.42 -0.02
CA VAL A 18 -4.98 3.07 -0.65
C VAL A 18 -4.75 2.11 -1.81
N ALA A 19 -3.82 2.43 -2.71
CA ALA A 19 -3.49 1.58 -3.86
C ALA A 19 -2.99 0.20 -3.41
N ARG A 20 -2.12 0.12 -2.41
CA ARG A 20 -1.66 -1.16 -1.83
C ARG A 20 -2.77 -1.98 -1.17
N ASN A 21 -3.80 -1.34 -0.62
CA ASN A 21 -4.95 -2.05 -0.07
C ASN A 21 -5.85 -2.61 -1.19
N ALA A 22 -6.08 -1.82 -2.24
CA ALA A 22 -7.02 -2.16 -3.30
C ALA A 22 -6.44 -3.07 -4.39
N LEU A 23 -5.18 -2.84 -4.76
CA LEU A 23 -4.55 -3.44 -5.94
C LEU A 23 -3.55 -4.49 -5.51
N VAL A 24 -3.82 -5.74 -5.88
CA VAL A 24 -2.97 -6.90 -5.64
C VAL A 24 -2.85 -7.72 -6.90
N THR A 25 -1.85 -8.59 -6.95
CA THR A 25 -1.78 -9.63 -7.98
C THR A 25 -2.85 -10.71 -7.75
N ASP A 26 -3.05 -11.58 -8.73
CA ASP A 26 -4.00 -12.70 -8.62
C ASP A 26 -3.69 -13.65 -7.45
N ASP A 27 -2.40 -13.72 -7.05
CA ASP A 27 -1.92 -14.49 -5.90
C ASP A 27 -1.99 -13.70 -4.56
N ASP A 28 -2.75 -12.60 -4.51
CA ASP A 28 -2.86 -11.69 -3.36
C ASP A 28 -1.48 -11.20 -2.85
N ARG A 29 -0.63 -10.72 -3.76
CA ARG A 29 0.67 -10.09 -3.42
C ARG A 29 0.70 -8.62 -3.84
N ASP A 30 1.70 -7.91 -3.34
CA ASP A 30 1.96 -6.54 -3.76
C ASP A 30 2.37 -6.47 -5.24
N LEU A 31 1.92 -5.43 -5.94
CA LEU A 31 2.40 -5.12 -7.28
C LEU A 31 3.89 -4.77 -7.28
N GLU A 32 4.55 -4.90 -8.43
CA GLU A 32 5.96 -4.53 -8.62
C GLU A 32 6.24 -3.05 -8.30
N SER A 33 5.26 -2.18 -8.53
CA SER A 33 5.35 -0.76 -8.21
C SER A 33 3.97 -0.16 -7.96
N TYR A 34 3.96 0.95 -7.24
CA TYR A 34 2.78 1.80 -7.02
C TYR A 34 3.07 3.27 -7.39
N SER A 35 4.08 3.50 -8.24
CA SER A 35 4.32 4.83 -8.78
C SER A 35 3.13 5.28 -9.63
N LEU A 36 2.85 6.58 -9.68
CA LEU A 36 1.70 7.10 -10.41
C LEU A 36 1.73 6.69 -11.89
N GLN A 37 2.89 6.77 -12.52
CA GLN A 37 3.08 6.36 -13.91
C GLN A 37 2.90 4.84 -14.11
N TYR A 38 3.38 4.02 -13.18
CA TYR A 38 3.13 2.58 -13.23
C TYR A 38 1.63 2.29 -13.16
N LEU A 39 0.93 2.85 -12.18
CA LEU A 39 -0.51 2.65 -12.00
C LEU A 39 -1.32 3.15 -13.21
N ARG A 40 -0.90 4.25 -13.83
CA ARG A 40 -1.51 4.79 -15.04
C ARG A 40 -1.51 3.79 -16.20
N TYR A 41 -0.40 3.08 -16.42
CA TYR A 41 -0.32 2.04 -17.45
C TYR A 41 -0.96 0.73 -17.00
N TYR A 42 -0.67 0.29 -15.78
CA TYR A 42 -1.18 -0.96 -15.20
C TYR A 42 -2.71 -1.02 -15.23
N LEU A 43 -3.39 0.09 -14.91
CA LEU A 43 -4.85 0.19 -14.91
C LEU A 43 -5.44 0.64 -16.25
N GLY A 44 -4.60 0.90 -17.27
CA GLY A 44 -5.06 1.37 -18.59
C GLY A 44 -5.65 2.80 -18.61
N LEU A 45 -5.46 3.59 -17.55
CA LEU A 45 -6.05 4.94 -17.45
C LEU A 45 -5.59 5.89 -18.56
N TYR A 46 -4.39 5.66 -19.11
CA TYR A 46 -3.86 6.44 -20.24
C TYR A 46 -4.75 6.45 -21.50
N GLN A 47 -5.65 5.48 -21.63
CA GLN A 47 -6.55 5.32 -22.78
C GLN A 47 -7.80 6.19 -22.67
N SER A 48 -8.30 6.43 -21.46
CA SER A 48 -9.52 7.20 -21.19
C SER A 48 -9.25 8.69 -20.89
N GLU A 49 -7.97 9.07 -20.85
CA GLU A 49 -7.54 10.44 -20.61
C GLU A 49 -7.93 11.42 -21.73
N ASP A 50 -8.51 12.55 -21.33
CA ASP A 50 -8.88 13.63 -22.24
C ASP A 50 -7.63 14.28 -22.85
N LYS A 51 -7.40 14.01 -24.14
CA LYS A 51 -6.28 14.56 -24.92
C LYS A 51 -6.30 16.09 -25.00
N LYS A 52 -7.44 16.76 -24.73
CA LYS A 52 -7.53 18.23 -24.73
C LYS A 52 -6.91 18.87 -23.49
N GLN A 53 -6.82 18.14 -22.37
CA GLN A 53 -6.24 18.64 -21.10
C GLN A 53 -4.69 18.57 -21.08
N ARG A 54 -4.07 17.81 -21.98
CA ARG A 54 -2.62 17.52 -22.01
C ARG A 54 -1.75 18.55 -22.75
N LYS A 55 -2.20 19.80 -22.92
CA LYS A 55 -1.39 20.83 -23.61
C LYS A 55 -0.21 21.34 -22.77
N ALA A 56 -0.12 20.98 -21.49
CA ALA A 56 1.00 21.32 -20.63
C ALA A 56 1.67 20.03 -20.14
N HIS A 57 2.83 19.68 -20.73
CA HIS A 57 3.72 18.64 -20.20
C HIS A 57 4.40 19.13 -18.91
N ASP A 58 3.63 19.32 -17.85
CA ASP A 58 4.08 19.85 -16.55
C ASP A 58 3.21 19.29 -15.41
N ALA A 59 3.56 19.57 -14.16
CA ALA A 59 2.98 19.03 -12.91
C ALA A 59 1.44 18.91 -12.85
N LEU A 60 0.71 19.60 -13.71
CA LEU A 60 -0.74 19.50 -13.88
C LEU A 60 -1.20 18.14 -14.44
N ASP A 61 -0.43 17.52 -15.34
CA ASP A 61 -0.76 16.19 -15.89
C ASP A 61 -0.80 15.14 -14.76
N ASP A 62 0.18 15.17 -13.86
CA ASP A 62 0.20 14.29 -12.68
C ASP A 62 -1.00 14.54 -11.75
N VAL A 63 -1.44 15.80 -11.61
CA VAL A 63 -2.65 16.13 -10.83
C VAL A 63 -3.90 15.53 -11.48
N TYR A 64 -4.02 15.57 -12.81
CA TYR A 64 -5.14 14.95 -13.51
C TYR A 64 -5.11 13.43 -13.38
N PHE A 65 -3.95 12.78 -13.52
CA PHE A 65 -3.85 11.33 -13.32
C PHE A 65 -4.15 10.93 -11.89
N LEU A 66 -3.70 11.71 -10.91
CA LEU A 66 -4.01 11.46 -9.51
C LEU A 66 -5.53 11.52 -9.25
N ARG A 67 -6.22 12.52 -9.82
CA ARG A 67 -7.69 12.64 -9.76
C ARG A 67 -8.38 11.44 -10.41
N ASP A 68 -7.91 11.02 -11.57
CA ASP A 68 -8.54 9.93 -12.33
C ASP A 68 -8.30 8.58 -11.65
N LEU A 69 -7.12 8.38 -11.05
CA LEU A 69 -6.81 7.24 -10.18
C LEU A 69 -7.73 7.21 -8.95
N TYR A 70 -7.94 8.35 -8.29
CA TYR A 70 -8.88 8.45 -7.17
C TYR A 70 -10.29 7.99 -7.59
N LYS A 71 -10.83 8.52 -8.69
CA LYS A 71 -12.15 8.14 -9.21
C LYS A 71 -12.22 6.67 -9.59
N TYR A 72 -11.14 6.14 -10.15
CA TYR A 72 -11.06 4.73 -10.51
C TYR A 72 -11.14 3.84 -9.27
N LEU A 73 -10.41 4.18 -8.21
CA LEU A 73 -10.43 3.44 -6.94
C LEU A 73 -11.82 3.52 -6.27
N GLU A 74 -12.42 4.71 -6.25
CA GLU A 74 -13.76 4.92 -5.71
C GLU A 74 -14.82 4.05 -6.42
N LYS A 75 -14.77 4.03 -7.76
CA LYS A 75 -15.76 3.32 -8.59
C LYS A 75 -15.57 1.81 -8.63
N ASN A 76 -14.33 1.33 -8.79
CA ASN A 76 -14.07 -0.10 -9.06
C ASN A 76 -13.84 -0.92 -7.79
N PHE A 77 -13.41 -0.29 -6.69
CA PHE A 77 -13.15 -0.97 -5.41
C PHE A 77 -14.15 -0.57 -4.32
N THR A 78 -15.20 0.19 -4.67
CA THR A 78 -16.22 0.68 -3.72
C THR A 78 -15.61 1.37 -2.49
N LEU A 79 -14.49 2.06 -2.69
CA LEU A 79 -13.79 2.79 -1.63
C LEU A 79 -14.37 4.20 -1.54
N SER A 80 -15.18 4.47 -0.50
CA SER A 80 -15.59 5.84 -0.21
C SER A 80 -14.39 6.70 0.22
N THR A 81 -14.53 8.03 0.12
CA THR A 81 -13.56 8.99 0.63
C THR A 81 -13.17 8.69 2.08
N GLU A 82 -14.16 8.37 2.92
CA GLU A 82 -13.97 8.05 4.34
C GLU A 82 -13.14 6.77 4.51
N ASN A 83 -13.41 5.73 3.72
CA ASN A 83 -12.63 4.49 3.74
C ASN A 83 -11.17 4.76 3.32
N MET A 84 -10.95 5.57 2.28
CA MET A 84 -9.60 5.95 1.86
C MET A 84 -8.85 6.75 2.94
N LEU A 85 -9.54 7.66 3.64
CA LEU A 85 -8.98 8.41 4.77
C LEU A 85 -8.64 7.49 5.94
N LEU A 86 -9.48 6.51 6.25
CA LEU A 86 -9.21 5.52 7.29
C LEU A 86 -7.98 4.68 6.95
N ILE A 87 -7.88 4.16 5.72
CA ILE A 87 -6.70 3.41 5.24
C ILE A 87 -5.43 4.27 5.37
N SER A 88 -5.52 5.56 5.05
CA SER A 88 -4.38 6.47 5.08
C SER A 88 -3.80 6.65 6.50
N LYS A 89 -4.63 6.51 7.53
CA LYS A 89 -4.27 6.60 8.95
C LYS A 89 -3.67 5.29 9.50
N GLN A 90 -3.82 4.17 8.80
CA GLN A 90 -3.29 2.87 9.22
C GLN A 90 -1.82 2.69 8.79
N PRO A 91 -1.06 1.78 9.44
CA PRO A 91 0.25 1.36 8.94
C PRO A 91 0.16 0.85 7.49
N GLN A 92 1.22 1.05 6.73
CA GLN A 92 1.26 0.56 5.36
C GLN A 92 1.36 -0.97 5.34
N ILE A 93 0.38 -1.63 4.71
CA ILE A 93 0.43 -3.07 4.48
C ILE A 93 1.56 -3.40 3.51
N MET A 94 2.33 -4.43 3.85
CA MET A 94 3.38 -5.02 3.04
C MET A 94 3.17 -6.54 3.06
N ARG A 95 2.89 -7.13 1.89
CA ARG A 95 2.60 -8.57 1.79
C ARG A 95 3.87 -9.39 1.66
N VAL A 96 4.90 -8.80 1.07
CA VAL A 96 6.16 -9.46 0.74
C VAL A 96 7.32 -8.66 1.32
N MET A 97 8.34 -9.36 1.79
CA MET A 97 9.61 -8.76 2.18
C MET A 97 10.34 -8.26 0.93
N THR A 98 10.69 -6.97 0.90
CA THR A 98 11.28 -6.34 -0.29
C THR A 98 12.80 -6.23 -0.24
N PHE A 99 13.46 -6.82 0.78
CA PHE A 99 14.91 -6.75 0.94
C PHE A 99 15.45 -7.85 1.88
N GLY A 100 16.76 -8.04 1.86
CA GLY A 100 17.46 -8.93 2.79
C GLY A 100 17.32 -10.41 2.42
N GLN A 101 17.67 -11.31 3.34
CA GLN A 101 17.76 -12.75 3.04
C GLN A 101 16.42 -13.42 2.69
N TYR A 102 15.30 -12.80 3.07
CA TYR A 102 13.94 -13.27 2.78
C TYR A 102 13.24 -12.47 1.69
N GLU A 103 13.97 -11.68 0.90
CA GLU A 103 13.39 -10.93 -0.21
C GLU A 103 12.54 -11.83 -1.12
N GLY A 104 11.34 -11.37 -1.46
CA GLY A 104 10.37 -12.11 -2.28
C GLY A 104 9.46 -13.07 -1.51
N LYS A 105 9.73 -13.35 -0.22
CA LYS A 105 8.85 -14.17 0.63
C LYS A 105 7.80 -13.34 1.34
N THR A 106 6.62 -13.92 1.53
CA THR A 106 5.55 -13.37 2.36
C THR A 106 5.91 -13.42 3.84
N PHE A 107 5.35 -12.51 4.64
CA PHE A 107 5.57 -12.56 6.09
C PHE A 107 5.01 -13.86 6.71
N GLU A 108 3.95 -14.42 6.14
CA GLU A 108 3.43 -15.74 6.54
C GLU A 108 4.37 -16.90 6.20
N GLU A 109 5.09 -16.87 5.08
CA GLU A 109 6.13 -17.87 4.78
C GLU A 109 7.31 -17.74 5.74
N ILE A 110 7.77 -16.52 6.00
CA ILE A 110 8.86 -16.26 6.95
C ILE A 110 8.46 -16.70 8.35
N GLU A 111 7.22 -16.47 8.79
CA GLU A 111 6.76 -16.92 10.12
C GLU A 111 6.87 -18.43 10.30
N ARG A 112 6.58 -19.21 9.25
CA ARG A 112 6.65 -20.68 9.26
C ARG A 112 8.09 -21.20 9.19
N GLU A 113 8.97 -20.49 8.48
CA GLU A 113 10.36 -20.89 8.25
C GLU A 113 11.31 -20.41 9.34
N ASP A 114 11.21 -19.13 9.73
CA ASP A 114 12.03 -18.49 10.75
C ASP A 114 11.23 -17.39 11.48
N ARG A 115 10.45 -17.85 12.45
CA ARG A 115 9.71 -16.97 13.37
C ARG A 115 10.64 -16.01 14.13
N GLY A 116 11.85 -16.47 14.49
CA GLY A 116 12.81 -15.69 15.27
C GLY A 116 13.30 -14.45 14.52
N TYR A 117 13.41 -14.53 13.19
CA TYR A 117 13.73 -13.38 12.35
C TYR A 117 12.64 -12.29 12.42
N LEU A 118 11.36 -12.66 12.38
CA LEU A 118 10.26 -11.69 12.53
C LEU A 118 10.25 -11.07 13.92
N GLU A 119 10.52 -11.85 14.97
CA GLU A 119 10.67 -11.34 16.35
C GLU A 119 11.83 -10.35 16.45
N TRP A 120 12.95 -10.61 15.77
CA TRP A 120 14.07 -9.68 15.66
C TRP A 120 13.68 -8.39 14.93
N ILE A 121 12.93 -8.47 13.82
CA ILE A 121 12.42 -7.29 13.12
C ILE A 121 11.60 -6.42 14.08
N VAL A 122 10.63 -7.02 14.77
CA VAL A 122 9.78 -6.31 15.74
C VAL A 122 10.62 -5.66 16.83
N ALA A 123 11.64 -6.34 17.35
CA ALA A 123 12.45 -5.81 18.44
C ALA A 123 13.51 -4.77 18.02
N LYS A 124 14.02 -4.83 16.79
CA LYS A 124 15.25 -4.10 16.39
C LYS A 124 15.05 -3.07 15.28
N MET A 125 14.08 -3.23 14.37
CA MET A 125 13.88 -2.34 13.22
C MET A 125 12.98 -1.14 13.56
N VAL A 126 13.32 -0.42 14.64
CA VAL A 126 12.51 0.68 15.19
C VAL A 126 12.38 1.89 14.26
N ASP A 127 13.30 2.03 13.30
CA ASP A 127 13.26 3.05 12.25
C ASP A 127 12.27 2.70 11.12
N LYS A 128 11.70 1.49 11.11
CA LYS A 128 10.76 0.98 10.10
C LYS A 128 9.45 0.51 10.75
N PRO A 129 8.61 1.43 11.24
CA PRO A 129 7.40 1.07 11.98
C PRO A 129 6.40 0.25 11.15
N ASP A 130 6.24 0.53 9.85
CA ASP A 130 5.38 -0.26 8.98
C ASP A 130 5.89 -1.71 8.85
N LEU A 131 7.20 -1.91 8.77
CA LEU A 131 7.80 -3.25 8.72
C LEU A 131 7.58 -4.02 10.02
N GLN A 132 7.80 -3.37 11.18
CA GLN A 132 7.52 -3.96 12.49
C GLN A 132 6.06 -4.36 12.62
N TRP A 133 5.14 -3.51 12.14
CA TRP A 133 3.72 -3.79 12.18
C TRP A 133 3.34 -5.01 11.33
N ASN A 134 3.85 -5.13 10.10
CA ASN A 134 3.58 -6.29 9.23
C ASN A 134 4.19 -7.59 9.80
N ALA A 135 5.40 -7.53 10.36
CA ALA A 135 6.02 -8.67 11.03
C ALA A 135 5.19 -9.13 12.25
N GLN A 136 4.76 -8.19 13.10
CA GLN A 136 3.89 -8.51 14.24
C GLN A 136 2.56 -9.11 13.80
N LEU A 137 1.94 -8.56 12.75
CA LEU A 137 0.69 -9.07 12.21
C LEU A 137 0.80 -10.55 11.80
N ALA A 138 1.89 -10.93 11.13
CA ALA A 138 2.14 -12.31 10.75
C ALA A 138 2.35 -13.23 11.97
N LEU A 139 3.14 -12.78 12.95
CA LEU A 139 3.37 -13.49 14.21
C LEU A 139 2.06 -13.76 14.98
N ASP A 140 1.14 -12.79 14.97
CA ASP A 140 -0.16 -12.89 15.63
C ASP A 140 -1.10 -13.87 14.90
N LYS A 141 -1.16 -13.78 13.55
CA LYS A 141 -1.95 -14.72 12.73
C LYS A 141 -1.50 -16.17 12.92
N GLY A 142 -0.19 -16.42 12.88
CA GLY A 142 0.38 -17.76 13.11
C GLY A 142 0.06 -18.29 14.51
N SER A 143 0.00 -17.42 15.52
CA SER A 143 -0.37 -17.80 16.89
C SER A 143 -1.85 -18.18 17.03
N ARG A 144 -2.75 -17.45 16.35
CA ARG A 144 -4.20 -17.78 16.29
C ARG A 144 -4.47 -19.09 15.56
N GLY A 145 -3.75 -19.35 14.46
CA GLY A 145 -3.87 -20.61 13.71
C GLY A 145 -3.45 -21.84 14.53
N ARG A 146 -2.49 -21.70 15.45
CA ARG A 146 -2.05 -22.78 16.35
C ARG A 146 -3.00 -23.02 17.53
N THR A 147 -3.70 -21.99 17.99
CA THR A 147 -4.65 -22.09 19.12
C THR A 147 -6.05 -22.57 18.70
N GLN A 148 -6.38 -22.54 17.41
CA GLN A 148 -7.65 -23.08 16.88
C GLN A 148 -7.63 -24.59 16.56
N SER A 149 -6.52 -25.30 16.76
CA SER A 149 -6.47 -26.77 16.65
C SER A 149 -6.67 -27.42 18.02
N LEU A 150 -7.87 -27.28 18.57
CA LEU A 150 -8.34 -28.05 19.72
C LEU A 150 -9.85 -28.26 19.62
N PHE A 151 -10.36 -28.79 18.51
CA PHE A 151 -11.56 -29.66 18.40
C PHE A 151 -11.61 -30.25 16.99
#